data_AF-A0A6V7W7Z4-F1
#
_entry.id   AF-A0A6V7W7Z4-F1
#
_cell.length_a   1.000
_cell.length_b   1.000
_cell.length_c   1.000
_cell.angle_alpha   90.00
_cell.angle_beta   90.00
_cell.angle_gamma   90.00
#
_symmetry.space_group_name_H-M   'P 1'
#
loop_
_entity.id
_entity.type
_entity.pdbx_description
1 polymer ?
#
loop_
_entity_poly.entity_id
_entity_poly.type
_entity_poly.pdbx_seq_one_letter_code
_entity_poly.pdbx_strand_id
1 'polypeptide(L)'
;MFSDVSKLEMLTCKIEWKLYNLKIHREFMSSGKYLSSKKFYNPKCPSVVWELRVYPNMHDPNFCLYSAPIYRHRRRVSTPISYNTIPEVSLIQMGLKDYDDTLTAKFNIYTLNIDGERVNIFCGTKSDFRHGTETSKKQIDMRASHLDGSILIMCEVEFIPYNLNVEIADEPLFVVNTLQNSIKNMFKQETLSDCVIKIGKDKINAHRCILAQNSQVFLRMFEQKGMVEAEKVNKIL
;
A
#
# COMPACT_ATOMS: atom_id res chain seq x y z
N MET A 1 -21.16 -28.57 -6.30
CA MET A 1 -21.54 -27.34 -5.58
C MET A 1 -20.22 -26.67 -5.22
N PHE A 2 -19.76 -25.74 -6.04
CA PHE A 2 -18.48 -25.06 -5.84
C PHE A 2 -18.70 -23.98 -4.77
N SER A 3 -18.02 -24.11 -3.64
CA SER A 3 -18.03 -23.10 -2.58
C SER A 3 -17.38 -21.82 -3.09
N ASP A 4 -18.00 -20.70 -2.70
CA ASP A 4 -17.74 -19.32 -3.09
C ASP A 4 -16.28 -18.97 -3.40
N VAL A 5 -16.09 -18.27 -4.51
CA VAL A 5 -14.87 -17.51 -4.82
C VAL A 5 -14.66 -16.52 -3.68
N SER A 6 -13.61 -16.76 -2.89
CA SER A 6 -13.16 -15.95 -1.75
C SER A 6 -13.26 -14.45 -2.03
N LYS A 7 -14.23 -13.77 -1.41
CA LYS A 7 -14.35 -12.31 -1.47
C LYS A 7 -13.11 -11.68 -0.86
N LEU A 8 -12.35 -10.94 -1.66
CA LEU A 8 -11.29 -10.07 -1.18
C LEU A 8 -11.89 -9.03 -0.22
N GLU A 9 -11.46 -9.06 1.05
CA GLU A 9 -11.91 -8.09 2.07
C GLU A 9 -11.10 -6.79 1.95
N MET A 10 -11.81 -5.65 1.93
CA MET A 10 -11.17 -4.34 2.06
C MET A 10 -10.82 -4.10 3.53
N LEU A 11 -9.54 -3.84 3.79
CA LEU A 11 -9.03 -3.52 5.12
C LEU A 11 -8.91 -2.01 5.30
N THR A 12 -9.19 -1.55 6.51
CA THR A 12 -9.05 -0.13 6.89
C THR A 12 -8.19 -0.01 8.14
N CYS A 13 -7.32 1.00 8.18
CA CYS A 13 -6.63 1.40 9.40
C CYS A 13 -6.67 2.91 9.55
N LYS A 14 -6.63 3.39 10.79
CA LYS A 14 -6.77 4.80 11.12
C LYS A 14 -5.83 5.22 12.23
N ILE A 15 -5.46 6.50 12.23
CA ILE A 15 -4.73 7.14 13.31
C ILE A 15 -5.34 8.51 13.60
N GLU A 16 -5.34 8.87 14.89
CA GLU A 16 -5.62 10.19 15.39
C GLU A 16 -4.35 10.71 16.08
N TRP A 17 -3.86 11.86 15.64
CA TRP A 17 -2.60 12.43 16.10
C TRP A 17 -2.78 13.91 16.46
N LYS A 18 -2.85 14.17 17.77
CA LYS A 18 -2.85 15.53 18.32
C LYS A 18 -1.41 16.05 18.44
N LEU A 19 -1.11 17.10 17.68
CA LEU A 19 0.19 17.77 17.66
C LEU A 19 0.11 19.07 18.45
N TYR A 20 0.98 19.21 19.45
CA TYR A 20 1.11 20.42 20.25
C TYR A 20 2.26 21.29 19.73
N ASN A 21 2.17 22.60 19.96
CA ASN A 21 3.28 23.53 19.75
C ASN A 21 3.87 23.52 18.34
N LEU A 22 3.08 23.28 17.30
CA LEU A 22 3.56 23.24 15.91
C LEU A 22 4.23 24.55 15.47
N LYS A 23 3.78 25.69 16.03
CA LYS A 23 4.42 27.00 15.86
C LYS A 23 5.87 27.01 16.38
N ILE A 24 6.11 26.46 17.57
CA ILE A 24 7.46 26.34 18.15
C ILE A 24 8.31 25.40 17.29
N HIS A 25 7.77 24.25 16.88
CA HIS A 25 8.49 23.34 15.99
C HIS A 25 8.91 24.01 14.68
N ARG A 26 8.08 24.89 14.11
CA ARG A 26 8.41 25.66 12.91
C ARG A 26 9.59 26.62 13.10
N GLU A 27 9.71 27.23 14.28
CA GLU A 27 10.79 28.19 14.59
C GLU A 27 12.14 27.51 14.77
N PHE A 28 12.16 26.33 15.41
CA PHE A 28 13.40 25.68 15.83
C PHE A 28 13.84 24.51 14.95
N MET A 29 12.96 23.95 14.10
CA MET A 29 13.34 22.84 13.22
C MET A 29 13.93 23.35 11.90
N SER A 30 15.01 22.72 11.45
CA SER A 30 15.59 22.99 10.13
C SER A 30 14.68 22.50 9.00
N SER A 31 14.77 23.17 7.85
CA SER A 31 13.98 22.82 6.67
C SER A 31 14.21 21.35 6.25
N GLY A 32 13.14 20.68 5.87
CA GLY A 32 13.14 19.27 5.50
C GLY A 32 13.10 18.28 6.68
N LYS A 33 13.23 18.75 7.93
CA LYS A 33 13.00 17.89 9.11
C LYS A 33 11.51 17.71 9.38
N TYR A 34 11.15 16.55 9.93
CA TYR A 34 9.79 16.17 10.21
C TYR A 34 9.59 15.61 11.62
N LEU A 35 8.35 15.69 12.07
CA LEU A 35 7.79 14.96 13.21
C LEU A 35 7.09 13.71 12.67
N SER A 36 7.17 12.61 13.40
CA SER A 36 6.52 11.34 13.04
C SER A 36 5.38 11.03 13.99
N SER A 37 4.27 10.52 13.45
CA SER A 37 3.23 9.91 14.28
C SER A 37 3.70 8.57 14.86
N LYS A 38 2.89 7.96 15.74
CA LYS A 38 2.98 6.52 15.96
C LYS A 38 2.71 5.79 14.65
N LYS A 39 3.36 4.65 14.45
CA LYS A 39 3.05 3.74 13.35
C LYS A 39 1.65 3.15 13.56
N PHE A 40 0.91 2.97 12.48
CA PHE A 40 -0.44 2.38 12.51
C PHE A 40 -0.61 1.38 11.36
N TYR A 41 -1.46 0.38 11.59
CA TYR A 41 -1.67 -0.75 10.69
C TYR A 41 -3.03 -1.40 11.00
N ASN A 42 -3.51 -2.25 10.09
CA ASN A 42 -4.66 -3.11 10.37
C ASN A 42 -4.17 -4.41 11.06
N PRO A 43 -4.74 -4.84 12.20
CA PRO A 43 -4.31 -6.07 12.87
C PRO A 43 -4.36 -7.34 12.02
N LYS A 44 -5.26 -7.42 11.04
CA LYS A 44 -5.35 -8.55 10.09
C LYS A 44 -4.18 -8.60 9.10
N CYS A 45 -3.44 -7.49 8.95
CA CYS A 45 -2.34 -7.35 8.01
C CYS A 45 -1.21 -6.49 8.61
N PRO A 46 -0.50 -6.98 9.65
CA PRO A 46 0.49 -6.20 10.40
C PRO A 46 1.75 -5.86 9.59
N SER A 47 1.97 -6.52 8.45
CA SER A 47 3.05 -6.20 7.52
C SER A 47 2.82 -4.89 6.74
N VAL A 48 1.58 -4.39 6.67
CA VAL A 48 1.25 -3.12 6.01
C VAL A 48 1.20 -2.02 7.07
N VAL A 49 2.28 -1.27 7.16
CA VAL A 49 2.49 -0.26 8.21
C VAL A 49 2.58 1.13 7.61
N TRP A 50 1.93 2.08 8.27
CA TRP A 50 1.84 3.47 7.86
C TRP A 50 2.35 4.40 8.96
N GLU A 51 2.84 5.57 8.57
CA GLU A 51 3.25 6.66 9.47
C GLU A 51 2.90 8.00 8.82
N LEU A 52 2.41 8.95 9.61
CA LEU A 52 2.27 10.34 9.16
C LEU A 52 3.54 11.11 9.48
N ARG A 53 3.94 11.98 8.54
CA ARG A 53 5.04 12.92 8.73
C ARG A 53 4.54 14.35 8.60
N VAL A 54 4.83 15.17 9.60
CA VAL A 54 4.59 16.61 9.54
C VAL A 54 5.91 17.33 9.44
N TYR A 55 6.06 18.18 8.43
CA TYR A 55 7.23 18.99 8.16
C TYR A 55 6.92 20.43 8.60
N PRO A 56 7.33 20.87 9.80
CA PRO A 56 6.89 22.16 10.34
C PRO A 56 7.46 23.36 9.59
N ASN A 57 8.62 23.19 8.96
CA ASN A 57 9.39 24.25 8.34
C ASN A 57 9.76 23.92 6.89
N MET A 58 8.78 23.59 6.04
CA MET A 58 9.02 23.45 4.60
C MET A 58 9.09 24.83 3.94
N HIS A 59 10.14 25.07 3.16
CA HIS A 59 10.29 26.29 2.38
C HIS A 59 9.53 26.12 1.06
N ASP A 60 8.48 26.94 0.86
CA ASP A 60 7.81 27.03 -0.43
C ASP A 60 8.58 28.03 -1.33
N PRO A 61 9.27 27.56 -2.38
CA PRO A 61 10.02 28.45 -3.27
C PRO A 61 9.12 29.41 -4.05
N ASN A 62 7.81 29.13 -4.17
CA ASN A 62 6.85 29.97 -4.91
C ASN A 62 6.23 31.07 -4.04
N PHE A 63 6.35 31.01 -2.72
CA PHE A 63 5.71 31.96 -1.80
C PHE A 63 6.54 33.24 -1.54
N CYS A 64 7.67 33.41 -2.22
CA CYS A 64 8.58 34.55 -2.03
C CYS A 64 8.12 35.87 -2.68
N LEU A 65 6.94 35.95 -3.32
CA LEU A 65 6.59 37.10 -4.18
C LEU A 65 5.56 38.10 -3.61
N TYR A 66 4.96 37.88 -2.43
CA TYR A 66 3.85 38.75 -1.99
C TYR A 66 3.95 39.36 -0.59
N SER A 67 5.08 39.21 0.11
CA SER A 67 5.24 39.83 1.44
C SER A 67 6.68 40.20 1.73
N ALA A 68 7.16 41.26 1.07
CA ALA A 68 8.34 41.99 1.52
C ALA A 68 7.88 43.31 2.16
N PRO A 69 7.97 43.50 3.49
CA PRO A 69 8.05 44.85 4.02
C PRO A 69 9.47 45.37 3.78
N ILE A 70 9.54 46.49 3.08
CA ILE A 70 10.74 47.29 2.86
C ILE A 70 11.23 47.79 4.22
N TYR A 71 12.27 47.20 4.80
CA TYR A 71 13.10 47.87 5.80
C TYR A 71 14.59 47.54 5.61
N ARG A 72 15.31 48.49 5.00
CA ARG A 72 16.77 48.53 4.97
C ARG A 72 17.28 49.02 6.33
N HIS A 73 17.83 48.13 7.15
CA HIS A 73 18.91 48.55 8.04
C HIS A 73 19.94 47.44 8.31
N ARG A 74 21.20 47.77 7.98
CA ARG A 74 22.40 46.95 8.21
C ARG A 74 22.61 46.74 9.71
N ARG A 75 22.45 45.52 10.22
CA ARG A 75 23.35 44.89 11.20
C ARG A 75 23.32 43.37 10.98
N ARG A 76 24.50 42.74 10.99
CA ARG A 76 24.65 41.28 11.00
C ARG A 76 24.14 40.75 12.33
N VAL A 77 22.85 40.45 12.37
CA VAL A 77 22.23 39.54 13.33
C VAL A 77 21.62 38.45 12.46
N SER A 78 21.88 37.18 12.79
CA SER A 78 21.22 36.03 12.15
C SER A 78 19.72 36.30 12.09
N THR A 79 19.19 36.54 10.88
CA THR A 79 17.81 36.94 10.67
C THR A 79 16.87 35.87 11.23
N PRO A 80 16.00 36.19 12.20
CA PRO A 80 15.06 35.24 12.73
C PRO A 80 13.91 35.04 11.73
N ILE A 81 13.68 33.77 11.39
CA ILE A 81 12.42 33.19 10.89
C ILE A 81 11.94 33.74 9.54
N SER A 82 12.09 32.91 8.51
CA SER A 82 11.28 33.00 7.30
C SER A 82 9.79 32.88 7.66
N TYR A 83 9.06 34.00 7.64
CA TYR A 83 7.60 34.03 7.81
C TYR A 83 6.85 33.23 6.71
N ASN A 84 7.54 32.67 5.73
CA ASN A 84 6.99 32.01 4.54
C ASN A 84 7.00 30.47 4.57
N THR A 85 7.19 29.83 5.71
CA THR A 85 7.13 28.37 5.80
C THR A 85 5.75 27.88 6.23
N ILE A 86 5.15 26.97 5.49
CA ILE A 86 3.82 26.44 5.80
C ILE A 86 4.03 24.98 6.22
N PRO A 87 3.51 24.55 7.38
CA PRO A 87 3.67 23.18 7.78
C PRO A 87 2.96 22.27 6.78
N GLU A 88 3.61 21.18 6.43
CA GLU A 88 3.06 20.21 5.48
C GLU A 88 2.94 18.83 6.10
N VAL A 89 1.98 18.04 5.63
CA VAL A 89 1.78 16.65 6.02
C VAL A 89 1.96 15.71 4.82
N SER A 90 2.49 14.53 5.08
CA SER A 90 2.52 13.41 4.14
C SER A 90 2.23 12.10 4.86
N LEU A 91 1.85 11.09 4.07
CA LEU A 91 1.72 9.71 4.49
C LEU A 91 2.90 8.93 3.92
N ILE A 92 3.53 8.08 4.73
CA ILE A 92 4.57 7.17 4.28
C ILE A 92 4.20 5.71 4.59
N GLN A 93 4.46 4.85 3.61
CA GLN A 93 4.40 3.41 3.76
C GLN A 93 5.72 2.92 4.37
N MET A 94 5.67 2.32 5.55
CA MET A 94 6.83 1.89 6.35
C MET A 94 6.95 0.37 6.50
N GLY A 95 5.98 -0.38 5.98
CA GLY A 95 5.95 -1.85 6.00
C GLY A 95 6.32 -2.44 4.64
N LEU A 96 5.71 -3.58 4.29
CA LEU A 96 6.06 -4.43 3.15
C LEU A 96 7.43 -5.08 3.33
N LYS A 97 7.46 -6.43 3.38
CA LYS A 97 8.66 -7.19 3.71
C LYS A 97 9.52 -7.39 2.46
N ASP A 98 8.89 -7.66 1.31
CA ASP A 98 9.60 -7.98 0.08
C ASP A 98 9.85 -6.71 -0.75
N TYR A 99 11.02 -6.63 -1.39
CA TYR A 99 11.41 -5.46 -2.19
C TYR A 99 10.44 -5.18 -3.36
N ASP A 100 9.83 -6.23 -3.90
CA ASP A 100 8.88 -6.16 -5.01
C ASP A 100 7.42 -6.02 -4.56
N ASP A 101 7.14 -6.04 -3.25
CA ASP A 101 5.80 -5.84 -2.73
C ASP A 101 5.27 -4.46 -3.14
N THR A 102 4.06 -4.47 -3.71
CA THR A 102 3.34 -3.26 -4.08
C THR A 102 1.94 -3.32 -3.50
N LEU A 103 1.46 -2.17 -3.05
CA LEU A 103 0.13 -2.04 -2.48
C LEU A 103 -0.57 -0.82 -3.06
N THR A 104 -1.73 -1.03 -3.66
CA THR A 104 -2.64 0.07 -4.01
C THR A 104 -3.56 0.36 -2.84
N ALA A 105 -3.62 1.62 -2.42
CA ALA A 105 -4.46 2.07 -1.32
C ALA A 105 -5.19 3.38 -1.65
N LYS A 106 -6.34 3.57 -1.01
CA LYS A 106 -7.02 4.86 -0.87
C LYS A 106 -6.65 5.41 0.51
N PHE A 107 -6.40 6.70 0.60
CA PHE A 107 -6.14 7.36 1.88
C PHE A 107 -6.80 8.72 1.95
N ASN A 108 -7.07 9.17 3.18
CA ASN A 108 -7.52 10.51 3.44
C ASN A 108 -6.88 11.05 4.73
N ILE A 109 -6.22 12.19 4.63
CA ILE A 109 -5.65 12.96 5.73
C ILE A 109 -6.54 14.19 5.94
N TYR A 110 -6.98 14.41 7.17
CA TYR A 110 -7.96 15.45 7.49
C TYR A 110 -7.78 15.95 8.92
N THR A 111 -8.36 17.12 9.19
CA THR A 111 -8.47 17.72 10.52
C THR A 111 -9.94 17.93 10.87
N LEU A 112 -10.21 18.40 12.09
CA LEU A 112 -11.51 18.95 12.47
C LEU A 112 -11.43 20.47 12.55
N ASN A 113 -12.49 21.17 12.13
CA ASN A 113 -12.64 22.60 12.40
C ASN A 113 -13.12 22.85 13.85
N ILE A 114 -13.35 24.11 14.20
CA ILE A 114 -13.85 24.51 15.53
C ILE A 114 -15.21 23.87 15.87
N ASP A 115 -16.05 23.65 14.85
CA ASP A 115 -17.37 23.05 15.00
C ASP A 115 -17.31 21.50 15.07
N GLY A 116 -16.11 20.91 14.96
CA GLY A 116 -15.90 19.47 14.97
C GLY A 116 -16.16 18.80 13.61
N GLU A 117 -16.34 19.57 12.54
CA GLU A 117 -16.55 19.06 11.19
C GLU A 117 -15.24 18.69 10.50
N ARG A 118 -15.29 17.66 9.67
CA ARG A 118 -14.14 17.16 8.91
C ARG A 118 -13.73 18.16 7.82
N VAL A 119 -12.46 18.57 7.87
CA VAL A 119 -11.79 19.35 6.82
C VAL A 119 -10.70 18.49 6.19
N ASN A 120 -10.91 18.08 4.93
CA ASN A 120 -9.93 17.27 4.20
C ASN A 120 -8.69 18.10 3.85
N ILE A 121 -7.51 17.54 4.14
CA ILE A 121 -6.21 18.14 3.81
C ILE A 121 -5.64 17.49 2.55
N PHE A 122 -5.65 16.16 2.49
CA PHE A 122 -5.09 15.43 1.37
C PHE A 122 -5.72 14.05 1.21
N CYS A 123 -6.15 13.70 0.00
CA CYS A 123 -6.65 12.38 -0.31
C CYS A 123 -6.02 11.79 -1.58
N GLY A 124 -5.92 10.47 -1.60
CA GLY A 124 -5.62 9.67 -2.78
C GLY A 124 -6.67 8.59 -2.94
N THR A 125 -7.30 8.49 -4.10
CA THR A 125 -8.36 7.50 -4.37
C THR A 125 -7.83 6.18 -4.90
N LYS A 126 -6.66 6.22 -5.54
CA LYS A 126 -5.91 5.07 -6.02
C LYS A 126 -4.42 5.45 -6.08
N SER A 127 -3.68 5.07 -5.05
CA SER A 127 -2.26 5.39 -4.93
C SER A 127 -1.45 4.12 -4.71
N ASP A 128 -0.39 3.96 -5.50
CA ASP A 128 0.49 2.80 -5.43
C ASP A 128 1.65 3.07 -4.47
N PHE A 129 1.91 2.12 -3.58
CA PHE A 129 2.93 2.19 -2.55
C PHE A 129 3.86 0.99 -2.62
N ARG A 130 5.15 1.26 -2.40
CA ARG A 130 6.20 0.31 -2.05
C ARG A 130 6.75 0.66 -0.67
N HIS A 131 7.59 -0.22 -0.11
CA HIS A 131 8.35 0.12 1.09
C HIS A 131 9.04 1.49 0.96
N GLY A 132 8.82 2.37 1.93
CA GLY A 132 9.39 3.71 1.98
C GLY A 132 8.74 4.74 1.04
N THR A 133 7.69 4.37 0.31
CA THR A 133 6.97 5.32 -0.55
C THR A 133 6.26 6.37 0.30
N GLU A 134 6.64 7.63 0.11
CA GLU A 134 6.02 8.78 0.75
C GLU A 134 5.18 9.54 -0.28
N THR A 135 3.97 9.95 0.11
CA THR A 135 3.11 10.77 -0.75
C THR A 135 3.69 12.17 -0.94
N SER A 136 3.15 12.92 -1.91
CA SER A 136 3.40 14.37 -1.97
C SER A 136 3.03 15.04 -0.65
N LYS A 137 3.76 16.09 -0.29
CA LYS A 137 3.50 16.88 0.92
C LYS A 137 2.38 17.88 0.64
N LYS A 138 1.49 18.09 1.61
CA LYS A 138 0.37 19.02 1.50
C LYS A 138 0.30 19.95 2.69
N GLN A 139 0.06 21.23 2.40
CA GLN A 139 -0.04 22.28 3.40
C GLN A 139 -1.16 22.01 4.39
N ILE A 140 -0.87 22.26 5.65
CA ILE A 140 -1.80 22.18 6.76
C ILE A 140 -2.33 23.59 7.02
N ASP A 141 -3.65 23.78 6.92
CA ASP A 141 -4.27 25.06 7.28
C ASP A 141 -4.22 25.26 8.80
N MET A 142 -3.38 26.19 9.24
CA MET A 142 -3.21 26.53 10.64
C MET A 142 -4.45 27.17 11.27
N ARG A 143 -5.46 27.60 10.48
CA ARG A 143 -6.74 28.07 11.00
C ARG A 143 -7.53 26.96 11.70
N ALA A 144 -7.22 25.69 11.41
CA ALA A 144 -7.80 24.54 12.10
C ALA A 144 -7.14 24.23 13.47
N SER A 145 -6.22 25.08 13.94
CA SER A 145 -5.62 24.90 15.28
C SER A 145 -6.65 25.14 16.37
N HIS A 146 -6.66 24.29 17.39
CA HIS A 146 -7.45 24.47 18.60
C HIS A 146 -6.93 25.66 19.43
N LEU A 147 -7.74 26.14 20.37
CA LEU A 147 -7.41 27.26 21.27
C LEU A 147 -6.16 27.00 22.13
N ASP A 148 -5.89 25.74 22.46
CA ASP A 148 -4.67 25.31 23.18
C ASP A 148 -3.41 25.32 22.29
N GLY A 149 -3.52 25.77 21.04
CA GLY A 149 -2.43 25.83 20.06
C GLY A 149 -2.07 24.48 19.46
N SER A 150 -2.84 23.43 19.75
CA SER A 150 -2.68 22.11 19.13
C SER A 150 -3.42 22.01 17.81
N ILE A 151 -3.05 21.03 16.99
CA ILE A 151 -3.78 20.65 15.80
C ILE A 151 -4.02 19.13 15.80
N LEU A 152 -5.23 18.73 15.42
CA LEU A 152 -5.60 17.33 15.30
C LEU A 152 -5.41 16.88 13.85
N ILE A 153 -4.56 15.87 13.62
CA ILE A 153 -4.40 15.27 12.30
C ILE A 153 -4.88 13.84 12.37
N MET A 154 -5.82 13.50 11.50
CA MET A 154 -6.31 12.14 11.34
C MET A 154 -5.94 11.61 9.97
N CYS A 155 -5.73 10.30 9.89
CA CYS A 155 -5.57 9.62 8.62
C CYS A 155 -6.33 8.30 8.63
N GLU A 156 -7.01 8.03 7.52
CA GLU A 156 -7.67 6.77 7.21
C GLU A 156 -7.03 6.20 5.94
N VAL A 157 -6.70 4.91 5.96
CA VAL A 157 -6.17 4.20 4.80
C VAL A 157 -6.98 2.93 4.56
N GLU A 158 -7.44 2.75 3.34
CA GLU A 158 -8.23 1.61 2.83
C GLU A 158 -7.42 0.88 1.75
N PHE A 159 -7.29 -0.44 1.87
CA PHE A 159 -6.53 -1.25 0.90
C PHE A 159 -7.02 -2.70 0.84
N ILE A 160 -6.67 -3.40 -0.22
CA ILE A 160 -6.93 -4.84 -0.38
C ILE A 160 -5.57 -5.54 -0.50
N PRO A 161 -5.21 -6.48 0.41
CA PRO A 161 -3.90 -7.13 0.40
C PRO A 161 -3.84 -8.31 -0.59
N TYR A 162 -4.25 -8.11 -1.85
CA TYR A 162 -4.34 -9.20 -2.84
C TYR A 162 -2.98 -9.61 -3.44
N ASN A 163 -1.98 -8.74 -3.38
CA ASN A 163 -0.66 -8.91 -3.99
C ASN A 163 0.48 -9.14 -2.97
N LEU A 164 0.19 -9.22 -1.68
CA LEU A 164 1.21 -9.24 -0.63
C LEU A 164 1.33 -10.63 -0.01
N ASN A 165 2.53 -11.12 0.28
CA ASN A 165 2.71 -12.34 1.08
C ASN A 165 2.41 -12.06 2.57
N VAL A 166 1.13 -12.00 2.95
CA VAL A 166 0.73 -11.68 4.32
C VAL A 166 0.71 -12.96 5.16
N GLU A 167 1.49 -12.99 6.23
CA GLU A 167 1.26 -13.89 7.37
C GLU A 167 -0.06 -13.45 8.04
N ILE A 168 -1.20 -13.91 7.52
CA ILE A 168 -2.50 -13.66 8.13
C ILE A 168 -2.53 -14.42 9.46
N ALA A 169 -2.84 -13.70 10.54
CA ALA A 169 -2.75 -14.21 11.90
C ALA A 169 -3.78 -15.31 12.25
N ASP A 170 -4.72 -15.64 11.35
CA ASP A 170 -5.66 -16.75 11.52
C ASP A 170 -5.96 -17.41 10.16
N GLU A 171 -5.68 -18.72 10.09
CA GLU A 171 -5.95 -19.71 9.04
C GLU A 171 -5.22 -19.68 7.66
N PRO A 172 -4.89 -20.87 7.10
CA PRO A 172 -3.87 -21.03 6.07
C PRO A 172 -4.44 -20.89 4.65
N LEU A 173 -4.69 -19.67 4.18
CA LEU A 173 -5.07 -19.43 2.79
C LEU A 173 -3.90 -19.01 1.86
N PHE A 174 -2.70 -18.81 2.40
CA PHE A 174 -1.68 -17.98 1.72
C PHE A 174 -0.64 -18.72 0.85
N VAL A 175 -0.49 -20.04 0.96
CA VAL A 175 0.44 -20.81 0.09
C VAL A 175 -0.08 -20.92 -1.36
N VAL A 176 -1.34 -20.54 -1.58
CA VAL A 176 -2.07 -20.80 -2.81
C VAL A 176 -1.61 -19.91 -3.97
N ASN A 177 -1.26 -18.64 -3.75
CA ASN A 177 -1.01 -17.70 -4.87
C ASN A 177 0.32 -17.92 -5.59
N THR A 178 1.42 -18.20 -4.87
CA THR A 178 2.74 -18.44 -5.50
C THR A 178 2.73 -19.77 -6.26
N LEU A 179 2.12 -20.81 -5.67
CA LEU A 179 1.96 -22.11 -6.32
C LEU A 179 1.03 -22.02 -7.53
N GLN A 180 -0.11 -21.34 -7.42
CA GLN A 180 -1.03 -21.14 -8.54
C GLN A 180 -0.39 -20.35 -9.68
N ASN A 181 0.37 -19.29 -9.38
CA ASN A 181 1.09 -18.53 -10.40
C ASN A 181 2.19 -19.37 -11.07
N SER A 182 2.92 -20.18 -10.31
CA SER A 182 3.91 -21.12 -10.86
C SER A 182 3.27 -22.15 -11.79
N ILE A 183 2.20 -22.81 -11.34
CA ILE A 183 1.44 -23.78 -12.15
C ILE A 183 0.86 -23.11 -13.41
N LYS A 184 0.31 -21.90 -13.28
CA LYS A 184 -0.24 -21.13 -14.42
C LYS A 184 0.85 -20.77 -15.42
N ASN A 185 2.05 -20.43 -14.96
CA ASN A 185 3.19 -20.16 -15.83
C ASN A 185 3.66 -21.44 -16.54
N MET A 186 3.74 -22.57 -15.83
CA MET A 186 4.05 -23.87 -16.44
C MET A 186 3.07 -24.23 -17.55
N PHE A 187 1.77 -23.98 -17.34
CA PHE A 187 0.75 -24.20 -18.38
C PHE A 187 0.93 -23.26 -19.58
N LYS A 188 1.10 -21.95 -19.36
CA LYS A 188 1.27 -20.97 -20.44
C LYS A 188 2.54 -21.17 -21.26
N GLN A 189 3.63 -21.56 -20.59
CA GLN A 189 4.94 -21.79 -21.22
C GLN A 189 5.10 -23.23 -21.70
N GLU A 190 4.07 -24.08 -21.52
CA GLU A 190 4.05 -25.50 -21.89
C GLU A 190 5.20 -26.32 -21.27
N THR A 191 5.79 -25.81 -20.18
CA THR A 191 6.96 -26.37 -19.53
C THR A 191 6.62 -27.71 -18.89
N LEU A 192 7.34 -28.77 -19.26
CA LEU A 192 7.11 -30.15 -18.80
C LEU A 192 5.69 -30.67 -19.09
N SER A 193 5.02 -30.15 -20.12
CA SER A 193 3.75 -30.72 -20.57
C SER A 193 3.95 -32.18 -21.01
N ASP A 194 3.06 -33.06 -20.56
CA ASP A 194 3.16 -34.52 -20.73
C ASP A 194 1.92 -35.12 -21.41
N CYS A 195 0.93 -34.29 -21.73
CA CYS A 195 -0.23 -34.68 -22.53
C CYS A 195 -0.77 -33.52 -23.38
N VAL A 196 -1.53 -33.87 -24.42
CA VAL A 196 -2.18 -32.92 -25.33
C VAL A 196 -3.67 -33.23 -25.39
N ILE A 197 -4.50 -32.25 -25.01
CA ILE A 197 -5.96 -32.32 -25.18
C ILE A 197 -6.30 -31.80 -26.58
N LYS A 198 -7.07 -32.58 -27.34
CA LYS A 198 -7.53 -32.21 -28.69
C LYS A 198 -9.00 -31.86 -28.65
N ILE A 199 -9.36 -30.66 -29.11
CA ILE A 199 -10.75 -30.18 -29.19
C ILE A 199 -11.00 -29.75 -30.64
N GLY A 200 -11.61 -30.63 -31.44
CA GLY A 200 -11.75 -30.40 -32.87
C GLY A 200 -10.39 -30.28 -33.56
N LYS A 201 -10.07 -29.08 -34.07
CA LYS A 201 -8.76 -28.77 -34.70
C LYS A 201 -7.73 -28.22 -33.71
N ASP A 202 -8.15 -27.81 -32.52
CA ASP A 202 -7.30 -27.16 -31.53
C ASP A 202 -6.57 -28.19 -30.68
N LYS A 203 -5.35 -27.83 -30.25
CA LYS A 203 -4.50 -28.63 -29.38
C LYS A 203 -4.08 -27.80 -28.18
N ILE A 204 -4.19 -28.38 -26.99
CA ILE A 204 -3.81 -27.75 -25.73
C ILE A 204 -2.80 -28.65 -25.03
N ASN A 205 -1.57 -28.16 -24.85
CA ASN A 205 -0.55 -28.82 -24.05
C ASN A 205 -0.87 -28.69 -22.56
N ALA A 206 -0.83 -29.79 -21.81
CA ALA A 206 -1.26 -29.86 -20.42
C ALA A 206 -0.44 -30.87 -19.61
N HIS A 207 -0.78 -30.99 -18.32
CA HIS A 207 -0.07 -31.83 -17.35
C HIS A 207 -1.02 -32.84 -16.72
N ARG A 208 -0.75 -34.14 -16.88
CA ARG A 208 -1.60 -35.23 -16.41
C ARG A 208 -1.81 -35.18 -14.90
N CYS A 209 -0.75 -34.92 -14.13
CA CYS A 209 -0.83 -34.83 -12.68
C CYS A 209 -1.73 -33.69 -12.21
N ILE A 210 -1.69 -32.53 -12.87
CA ILE A 210 -2.52 -31.37 -12.54
C ILE A 210 -3.99 -31.65 -12.89
N LEU A 211 -4.24 -32.23 -14.07
CA LEU A 211 -5.59 -32.60 -14.50
C LEU A 211 -6.20 -33.68 -13.59
N ALA A 212 -5.44 -34.71 -13.24
CA ALA A 212 -5.87 -35.79 -12.36
C ALA A 212 -6.18 -35.29 -10.93
N GLN A 213 -5.33 -34.42 -10.39
CA GLN A 213 -5.51 -33.84 -9.07
C GLN A 213 -6.81 -33.01 -8.96
N ASN A 214 -7.23 -32.37 -10.07
CA ASN A 214 -8.36 -31.44 -10.07
C ASN A 214 -9.63 -31.99 -10.75
N SER A 215 -9.60 -33.19 -11.32
CA SER A 215 -10.74 -33.80 -12.01
C SER A 215 -10.73 -35.32 -11.88
N GLN A 216 -11.78 -35.84 -11.24
CA GLN A 216 -11.99 -37.28 -11.10
C GLN A 216 -12.14 -37.99 -12.46
N VAL A 217 -12.65 -37.29 -13.48
CA VAL A 217 -12.75 -37.84 -14.83
C VAL A 217 -11.36 -38.08 -15.42
N PHE A 218 -10.48 -37.06 -15.38
CA PHE A 218 -9.12 -37.21 -15.88
C PHE A 218 -8.31 -38.22 -15.06
N LEU A 219 -8.48 -38.25 -13.74
CA LEU A 219 -7.86 -39.26 -12.88
C LEU A 219 -8.23 -40.67 -13.36
N ARG A 220 -9.52 -40.95 -13.54
CA ARG A 220 -10.01 -42.25 -14.02
C ARG A 220 -9.50 -42.57 -15.42
N MET A 221 -9.52 -41.61 -16.34
CA MET A 221 -9.00 -41.78 -17.70
C MET A 221 -7.51 -42.17 -17.71
N PHE A 222 -6.70 -41.62 -16.81
CA PHE A 222 -5.27 -41.93 -16.74
C PHE A 222 -4.95 -43.21 -15.96
N GLU A 223 -5.83 -43.68 -15.08
CA GLU A 223 -5.64 -44.92 -14.29
C GLU A 223 -6.23 -46.17 -14.96
N GLN A 224 -7.28 -46.01 -15.78
CA GLN A 224 -8.01 -47.13 -16.34
C GLN A 224 -7.20 -47.89 -17.39
N LYS A 225 -6.89 -49.16 -17.10
CA LYS A 225 -6.18 -50.05 -18.02
C LYS A 225 -6.98 -50.22 -19.32
N GLY A 226 -6.30 -50.07 -20.47
CA GLY A 226 -6.90 -50.23 -21.80
C GLY A 226 -7.36 -48.92 -22.46
N MET A 227 -7.21 -47.78 -21.80
CA MET A 227 -7.40 -46.46 -22.41
C MET A 227 -6.07 -45.95 -23.00
N VAL A 228 -6.12 -45.32 -24.18
CA VAL A 228 -4.94 -44.75 -24.87
C VAL A 228 -4.29 -43.66 -23.99
N GLU A 229 -5.11 -42.95 -23.22
CA GLU A 229 -4.68 -41.91 -22.27
C GLU A 229 -3.91 -42.49 -21.08
N ALA A 230 -4.13 -43.76 -20.73
CA ALA A 230 -3.42 -44.46 -19.66
C ALA A 230 -2.06 -45.02 -20.10
N GLU A 231 -1.76 -45.02 -21.39
CA GLU A 231 -0.47 -45.48 -21.90
C GLU A 231 0.65 -44.52 -21.46
N LYS A 232 1.71 -45.08 -20.86
CA LYS A 232 2.88 -44.31 -20.40
C LYS A 232 3.78 -44.03 -21.59
N VAL A 233 3.89 -42.77 -22.00
CA VAL A 233 4.94 -42.34 -22.94
C VAL A 233 6.26 -42.27 -22.17
N ASN A 234 7.15 -43.20 -22.48
CA ASN A 234 8.57 -43.29 -22.14
C ASN A 234 8.96 -43.25 -20.65
N LYS A 235 9.34 -44.42 -20.12
CA LYS A 235 10.19 -44.53 -18.93
C LYS A 235 11.50 -43.81 -19.21
N ILE A 236 11.75 -42.69 -18.55
CA ILE A 236 13.10 -42.18 -18.34
C ILE A 236 13.37 -42.32 -16.84
N LEU A 237 14.32 -43.22 -16.55
CA LEU A 237 14.96 -43.60 -15.29
C LEU A 237 14.22 -43.26 -13.98
#